data_AF-A0A2E3Y1U3-F1
#
_entry.id   AF-A0A2E3Y1U3-F1
#
_cell.length_a   1.000
_cell.length_b   1.000
_cell.length_c   1.000
_cell.angle_alpha   90.00
_cell.angle_beta   90.00
_cell.angle_gamma   90.00
#
_symmetry.space_group_name_H-M   'P 1'
#
loop_
_entity.id
_entity.type
_entity.pdbx_description
1 polymer ?
#
loop_
_entity_poly.entity_id
_entity_poly.type
_entity_poly.pdbx_seq_one_letter_code
_entity_poly.pdbx_strand_id
1 'polypeptide(L)'
;FLAVGFFRPHTPFVAPKKYFDLYSKDDIVIPKSPTNYLKTIPSPAAKSVRAKKNQINLDEDLAKEIKQAYYATISFVDAQVGRIINKLKQTGLDKNTIVVFTSDHGYHMGEHGHWQKQTLFNNATKVPLIINVPGEDYISKISNSPVELIDIFPTLMDLTSIIMPHHVVGKSLKPIIENKTSFVRKNALTRWRNGYSIRTERFRLTKWDINGDFQYELYDHKFDQEELNNLALDSSYSLIRDSLIQSINRRIIQADLKPEGLGRQIENIKPTPRITNVTYGDIHNENGKRTYFKPIKEKNE
;
A
#
# COMPACT_ATOMS: atom_id res chain seq x y z
N PHE A 1 6.13 17.49 13.78
CA PHE A 1 5.71 16.47 12.79
C PHE A 1 4.21 16.28 12.89
N LEU A 2 3.49 16.29 11.76
CA LEU A 2 2.05 16.01 11.70
C LEU A 2 1.82 14.79 10.81
N ALA A 3 1.21 13.74 11.37
CA ALA A 3 0.68 12.63 10.60
C ALA A 3 -0.83 12.82 10.44
N VAL A 4 -1.27 13.11 9.22
CA VAL A 4 -2.68 13.36 8.90
C VAL A 4 -3.22 12.19 8.10
N GLY A 5 -4.03 11.35 8.74
CA GLY A 5 -4.63 10.17 8.12
C GLY A 5 -6.04 10.44 7.64
N PHE A 6 -6.30 10.26 6.34
CA PHE A 6 -7.66 10.19 5.81
C PHE A 6 -8.15 8.75 5.88
N PHE A 7 -9.28 8.52 6.56
CA PHE A 7 -9.91 7.20 6.57
C PHE A 7 -10.41 6.80 5.17
N ARG A 8 -10.84 7.79 4.39
CA ARG A 8 -11.24 7.60 3.00
C ARG A 8 -10.00 7.44 2.10
N PRO A 9 -10.06 6.64 1.02
CA PRO A 9 -11.23 6.01 0.43
C PRO A 9 -11.56 4.59 0.96
N HIS A 10 -11.22 4.24 2.21
CA HIS A 10 -11.63 2.95 2.75
C HIS A 10 -13.16 2.79 2.75
N THR A 11 -13.61 1.56 2.47
CA THR A 11 -15.02 1.17 2.51
C THR A 11 -15.65 1.46 3.88
N PRO A 12 -16.94 1.86 3.97
CA PRO A 12 -17.87 2.08 2.85
C PRO A 12 -17.51 3.33 2.04
N PHE A 13 -17.70 3.32 0.72
CA PHE A 13 -17.37 4.48 -0.13
C PHE A 13 -18.44 5.55 0.02
N VAL A 14 -18.08 6.68 0.62
CA VAL A 14 -19.04 7.76 0.95
C VAL A 14 -18.40 9.11 0.67
N ALA A 15 -19.08 9.89 -0.16
CA ALA A 15 -18.73 11.26 -0.49
C ALA A 15 -20.00 12.12 -0.69
N PRO A 16 -19.92 13.45 -0.62
CA PRO A 16 -21.01 14.32 -1.05
C PRO A 16 -21.38 14.12 -2.53
N LYS A 17 -22.67 14.27 -2.87
CA LYS A 17 -23.22 14.05 -4.22
C LYS A 17 -22.40 14.72 -5.34
N LYS A 18 -21.96 15.97 -5.12
CA LYS A 18 -21.19 16.71 -6.12
C LYS A 18 -19.92 16.01 -6.62
N TYR A 19 -19.34 15.07 -5.84
CA TYR A 19 -18.19 14.28 -6.26
C TYR A 19 -18.59 13.01 -7.02
N PHE A 20 -19.80 12.49 -6.82
CA PHE A 20 -20.39 11.45 -7.68
C PHE A 20 -20.70 12.02 -9.06
N ASP A 21 -21.19 13.26 -9.11
CA ASP A 21 -21.54 13.95 -10.36
C ASP A 21 -20.33 14.21 -11.28
N LEU A 22 -19.09 13.99 -10.80
CA LEU A 22 -17.86 14.07 -11.60
C LEU A 22 -17.66 12.84 -12.50
N TYR A 23 -18.36 11.73 -12.23
CA TYR A 23 -18.13 10.45 -12.87
C TYR A 23 -19.44 9.89 -13.40
N SER A 24 -19.56 9.74 -14.72
CA SER A 24 -20.66 8.97 -15.31
C SER A 24 -20.43 7.48 -15.04
N LYS A 25 -21.48 6.76 -14.59
CA LYS A 25 -21.40 5.30 -14.40
C LYS A 25 -21.16 4.58 -15.73
N ASP A 26 -21.68 5.14 -16.82
CA ASP A 26 -21.57 4.52 -18.15
C ASP A 26 -20.13 4.52 -18.70
N ASP A 27 -19.30 5.48 -18.26
CA ASP A 27 -17.89 5.59 -18.64
C ASP A 27 -16.98 4.66 -17.84
N ILE A 28 -17.51 4.00 -16.80
CA ILE A 28 -16.71 3.14 -15.92
C ILE A 28 -16.56 1.74 -16.52
N VAL A 29 -15.32 1.39 -16.81
CA VAL A 29 -14.93 0.06 -17.26
C VAL A 29 -14.50 -0.81 -16.08
N ILE A 30 -15.06 -2.01 -15.99
CA ILE A 30 -14.63 -3.04 -15.05
C ILE A 30 -13.63 -3.97 -15.76
N PRO A 31 -12.40 -4.10 -15.24
CA PRO A 31 -11.41 -4.99 -15.84
C PRO A 31 -11.93 -6.43 -15.82
N LYS A 32 -11.79 -7.12 -16.96
CA LYS A 32 -12.19 -8.51 -17.11
C LYS A 32 -10.94 -9.37 -17.10
N SER A 33 -10.78 -10.18 -16.06
CA SER A 33 -9.71 -11.17 -15.99
C SER A 33 -10.30 -12.56 -16.20
N PRO A 34 -9.76 -13.37 -17.13
CA PRO A 34 -10.24 -14.73 -17.30
C PRO A 34 -9.97 -15.51 -16.00
N THR A 35 -10.73 -16.55 -15.66
CA THR A 35 -10.51 -17.26 -14.37
C THR A 35 -9.48 -18.39 -14.48
N ASN A 36 -9.09 -18.75 -15.70
CA ASN A 36 -8.16 -19.85 -15.97
C ASN A 36 -6.73 -19.57 -15.48
N TYR A 37 -6.23 -18.32 -15.50
CA TYR A 37 -4.89 -17.98 -14.98
C TYR A 37 -4.78 -18.26 -13.46
N LEU A 38 -5.88 -18.38 -12.72
CA LEU A 38 -5.81 -18.81 -11.32
C LEU A 38 -5.23 -20.23 -11.16
N LYS A 39 -5.32 -21.05 -12.22
CA LYS A 39 -4.68 -22.38 -12.27
C LYS A 39 -3.19 -22.29 -12.59
N THR A 40 -2.70 -21.15 -13.09
CA THR A 40 -1.30 -20.92 -13.45
C THR A 40 -0.50 -20.27 -12.33
N ILE A 41 -1.14 -19.87 -11.22
CA ILE A 41 -0.49 -19.28 -10.05
C ILE A 41 -0.50 -20.24 -8.86
N PRO A 42 0.44 -20.10 -7.90
CA PRO A 42 0.48 -20.93 -6.70
C PRO A 42 -0.81 -20.90 -5.87
N SER A 43 -1.15 -22.01 -5.23
CA SER A 43 -2.40 -22.16 -4.45
C SER A 43 -2.64 -21.04 -3.41
N PRO A 44 -1.63 -20.59 -2.62
CA PRO A 44 -1.83 -19.46 -1.70
C PRO A 44 -2.20 -18.14 -2.38
N ALA A 45 -1.68 -17.89 -3.59
CA ALA A 45 -2.03 -16.71 -4.39
C ALA A 45 -3.50 -16.80 -4.82
N ALA A 46 -3.90 -17.91 -5.47
CA ALA A 46 -5.29 -18.11 -5.90
C ALA A 46 -6.30 -18.04 -4.74
N LYS A 47 -5.96 -18.64 -3.58
CA LYS A 47 -6.78 -18.54 -2.36
C LYS A 47 -6.91 -17.10 -1.86
N SER A 48 -5.86 -16.30 -2.00
CA SER A 48 -5.86 -14.89 -1.60
C SER A 48 -6.81 -14.07 -2.50
N VAL A 49 -6.74 -14.27 -3.82
CA VAL A 49 -7.63 -13.62 -4.80
C VAL A 49 -9.11 -14.01 -4.59
N ARG A 50 -9.40 -15.23 -4.12
CA ARG A 50 -10.77 -15.73 -3.90
C ARG A 50 -11.17 -15.82 -2.42
N ALA A 51 -10.46 -15.14 -1.53
CA ALA A 51 -10.69 -15.23 -0.09
C ALA A 51 -12.09 -14.72 0.35
N LYS A 52 -12.69 -13.80 -0.41
CA LYS A 52 -13.99 -13.20 -0.13
C LYS A 52 -15.04 -13.64 -1.15
N LYS A 53 -15.84 -14.63 -0.77
CA LYS A 53 -16.83 -15.25 -1.67
C LYS A 53 -17.89 -14.27 -2.21
N ASN A 54 -18.28 -13.30 -1.39
CA ASN A 54 -19.26 -12.27 -1.75
C ASN A 54 -18.71 -11.18 -2.70
N GLN A 55 -17.47 -11.31 -3.17
CA GLN A 55 -16.82 -10.39 -4.12
C GLN A 55 -16.49 -11.07 -5.45
N ILE A 56 -16.87 -12.34 -5.60
CA ILE A 56 -16.64 -13.12 -6.81
C ILE A 56 -17.84 -12.90 -7.74
N ASN A 57 -17.60 -12.64 -9.03
CA ASN A 57 -18.64 -12.48 -10.05
C ASN A 57 -19.70 -11.43 -9.66
N LEU A 58 -19.26 -10.26 -9.18
CA LEU A 58 -20.18 -9.14 -8.98
C LEU A 58 -20.91 -8.82 -10.29
N ASP A 59 -22.20 -8.49 -10.16
CA ASP A 59 -22.96 -7.93 -11.26
C ASP A 59 -22.24 -6.69 -11.83
N GLU A 60 -22.24 -6.54 -13.15
CA GLU A 60 -21.46 -5.49 -13.82
C GLU A 60 -21.96 -4.09 -13.44
N ASP A 61 -23.27 -3.90 -13.29
CA ASP A 61 -23.83 -2.60 -12.90
C ASP A 61 -23.44 -2.24 -11.46
N LEU A 62 -23.54 -3.22 -10.55
CA LEU A 62 -23.08 -3.07 -9.17
C LEU A 62 -21.57 -2.78 -9.10
N ALA A 63 -20.76 -3.47 -9.90
CA ALA A 63 -19.31 -3.23 -9.96
C ALA A 63 -18.99 -1.80 -10.44
N LYS A 64 -19.71 -1.30 -11.44
CA LYS A 64 -19.59 0.09 -11.91
C LYS A 64 -19.99 1.08 -10.82
N GLU A 65 -21.09 0.85 -10.11
CA GLU A 65 -21.53 1.67 -8.98
C GLU A 65 -20.47 1.74 -7.87
N ILE A 66 -19.91 0.59 -7.47
CA ILE A 66 -18.85 0.51 -6.45
C ILE A 66 -17.62 1.33 -6.88
N LYS A 67 -17.19 1.18 -8.13
CA LYS A 67 -16.01 1.88 -8.67
C LYS A 67 -16.27 3.39 -8.83
N GLN A 68 -17.50 3.79 -9.20
CA GLN A 68 -17.94 5.19 -9.21
C GLN A 68 -17.84 5.80 -7.81
N ALA A 69 -18.38 5.11 -6.80
CA ALA A 69 -18.34 5.57 -5.43
C ALA A 69 -16.91 5.69 -4.89
N TYR A 70 -16.02 4.78 -5.28
CA TYR A 70 -14.59 4.87 -4.96
C TYR A 70 -13.94 6.09 -5.58
N TYR A 71 -14.15 6.36 -6.87
CA TYR A 71 -13.63 7.54 -7.55
C TYR A 71 -14.15 8.84 -6.93
N ALA A 72 -15.45 8.94 -6.67
CA ALA A 72 -16.05 10.07 -5.96
C ALA A 72 -15.40 10.30 -4.57
N THR A 73 -15.12 9.21 -3.87
CA THR A 73 -14.45 9.26 -2.55
C THR A 73 -13.00 9.74 -2.67
N ILE A 74 -12.28 9.37 -3.73
CA ILE A 74 -10.94 9.89 -4.02
C ILE A 74 -10.99 11.39 -4.27
N SER A 75 -11.89 11.90 -5.13
CA SER A 75 -12.01 13.35 -5.38
C SER A 75 -12.37 14.12 -4.12
N PHE A 76 -13.19 13.52 -3.25
CA PHE A 76 -13.51 14.13 -1.97
C PHE A 76 -12.27 14.26 -1.07
N VAL A 77 -11.43 13.22 -1.00
CA VAL A 77 -10.15 13.25 -0.28
C VAL A 77 -9.21 14.26 -0.89
N ASP A 78 -9.09 14.31 -2.22
CA ASP A 78 -8.27 15.30 -2.93
C ASP A 78 -8.68 16.73 -2.54
N ALA A 79 -9.97 17.04 -2.52
CA ALA A 79 -10.47 18.32 -2.04
C ALA A 79 -10.09 18.60 -0.56
N GLN A 80 -10.03 17.58 0.30
CA GLN A 80 -9.60 17.76 1.69
C GLN A 80 -8.08 17.97 1.80
N VAL A 81 -7.28 17.28 0.98
CA VAL A 81 -5.84 17.54 0.85
C VAL A 81 -5.64 18.98 0.39
N GLY A 82 -6.38 19.43 -0.63
CA GLY A 82 -6.35 20.81 -1.11
C GLY A 82 -6.61 21.85 -0.01
N ARG A 83 -7.52 21.59 0.94
CA ARG A 83 -7.73 22.48 2.10
C ARG A 83 -6.49 22.62 2.98
N ILE A 84 -5.78 21.51 3.22
CA ILE A 84 -4.53 21.52 4.01
C ILE A 84 -3.46 22.31 3.27
N ILE A 85 -3.23 21.99 1.99
CA ILE A 85 -2.22 22.67 1.17
C ILE A 85 -2.52 24.16 1.04
N ASN A 86 -3.78 24.54 0.80
CA ASN A 86 -4.19 25.94 0.74
C ASN A 86 -3.95 26.66 2.07
N LYS A 87 -4.19 25.99 3.21
CA LYS A 87 -3.92 26.60 4.51
C LYS A 87 -2.43 26.82 4.73
N LEU A 88 -1.57 25.86 4.36
CA LEU A 88 -0.11 26.03 4.43
C LEU A 88 0.35 27.25 3.62
N LYS A 89 -0.16 27.42 2.39
CA LYS A 89 0.12 28.58 1.53
C LYS A 89 -0.36 29.90 2.14
N GLN A 90 -1.60 29.94 2.64
CA GLN A 90 -2.16 31.14 3.27
C GLN A 90 -1.37 31.60 4.49
N THR A 91 -0.76 30.67 5.23
CA THR A 91 0.07 30.99 6.40
C THR A 91 1.55 31.15 6.07
N GLY A 92 1.96 30.97 4.80
CA GLY A 92 3.36 30.97 4.37
C GLY A 92 4.20 29.80 4.90
N LEU A 93 3.57 28.77 5.47
CA LEU A 93 4.25 27.60 6.05
C LEU A 93 4.68 26.60 4.98
N ASP A 94 4.07 26.66 3.78
CA ASP A 94 4.46 25.87 2.62
C ASP A 94 5.94 26.04 2.25
N LYS A 95 6.49 27.24 2.48
CA LYS A 95 7.91 27.56 2.23
C LYS A 95 8.90 26.88 3.19
N ASN A 96 8.41 26.23 4.25
CA ASN A 96 9.25 25.58 5.26
C ASN A 96 8.66 24.23 5.73
N THR A 97 7.80 23.62 4.91
CA THR A 97 7.16 22.33 5.25
C THR A 97 7.44 21.31 4.16
N ILE A 98 8.08 20.19 4.52
CA ILE A 98 8.13 19.00 3.67
C ILE A 98 6.76 18.33 3.70
N VAL A 99 6.15 18.12 2.54
CA VAL A 99 4.86 17.42 2.40
C VAL A 99 5.10 16.06 1.77
N VAL A 100 4.71 14.99 2.48
CA VAL A 100 4.69 13.62 1.95
C VAL A 100 3.24 13.16 1.82
N PHE A 101 2.84 12.79 0.61
CA PHE A 101 1.55 12.16 0.33
C PHE A 101 1.77 10.72 -0.09
N THR A 102 1.09 9.78 0.56
CA THR A 102 1.19 8.35 0.28
C THR A 102 -0.09 7.60 0.67
N SER A 103 -0.12 6.30 0.39
CA SER A 103 -1.13 5.37 0.88
C SER A 103 -0.45 4.18 1.58
N ASP A 104 -1.16 3.53 2.49
CA ASP A 104 -0.70 2.33 3.20
C ASP A 104 -0.71 1.08 2.32
N HIS A 105 -1.66 1.00 1.38
CA HIS A 105 -1.78 -0.08 0.40
C HIS A 105 -2.65 0.35 -0.79
N GLY A 106 -2.56 -0.38 -1.90
CA GLY A 106 -3.49 -0.25 -3.02
C GLY A 106 -4.84 -0.94 -2.78
N TYR A 107 -5.67 -0.98 -3.80
CA TYR A 107 -6.97 -1.66 -3.77
C TYR A 107 -7.37 -2.11 -5.18
N HIS A 108 -7.77 -3.38 -5.32
CA HIS A 108 -8.33 -3.96 -6.55
C HIS A 108 -9.78 -3.52 -6.72
N MET A 109 -10.11 -3.10 -7.94
CA MET A 109 -11.41 -2.62 -8.39
C MET A 109 -11.93 -3.50 -9.54
N GLY A 110 -11.79 -4.82 -9.37
CA GLY A 110 -12.19 -5.85 -10.32
C GLY A 110 -11.03 -6.59 -10.96
N GLU A 111 -9.79 -6.07 -10.91
CA GLU A 111 -8.63 -6.75 -11.47
C GLU A 111 -8.49 -8.13 -10.85
N HIS A 112 -8.07 -9.14 -11.63
CA HIS A 112 -8.00 -10.54 -11.20
C HIS A 112 -9.37 -11.15 -10.82
N GLY A 113 -10.47 -10.47 -11.15
CA GLY A 113 -11.80 -10.76 -10.59
C GLY A 113 -11.83 -10.61 -9.06
N HIS A 114 -10.99 -9.73 -8.53
CA HIS A 114 -10.80 -9.48 -7.09
C HIS A 114 -11.21 -8.06 -6.74
N TRP A 115 -11.70 -7.92 -5.52
CA TRP A 115 -11.95 -6.65 -4.86
C TRP A 115 -11.24 -6.72 -3.52
N GLN A 116 -10.75 -5.59 -3.00
CA GLN A 116 -9.84 -5.48 -1.84
C GLN A 116 -8.36 -5.59 -2.20
N LYS A 117 -7.52 -6.02 -1.26
CA LYS A 117 -6.09 -5.68 -1.22
C LYS A 117 -5.21 -6.85 -0.78
N GLN A 118 -5.82 -8.00 -0.49
CA GLN A 118 -5.14 -9.10 0.18
C GLN A 118 -4.37 -9.96 -0.81
N THR A 119 -3.50 -9.37 -1.61
CA THR A 119 -2.71 -10.03 -2.67
C THR A 119 -1.31 -9.42 -2.76
N LEU A 120 -0.41 -10.06 -3.52
CA LEU A 120 0.90 -9.51 -3.85
C LEU A 120 0.99 -8.91 -5.26
N PHE A 121 -0.15 -8.60 -5.90
CA PHE A 121 -0.19 -7.90 -7.19
C PHE A 121 0.03 -6.38 -7.04
N ASN A 122 0.43 -5.69 -8.10
CA ASN A 122 0.63 -4.25 -8.17
C ASN A 122 -0.58 -3.47 -7.62
N ASN A 123 -1.81 -3.87 -7.97
CA ASN A 123 -3.03 -3.20 -7.52
C ASN A 123 -3.14 -3.12 -6.00
N ALA A 124 -2.52 -4.04 -5.26
CA ALA A 124 -2.50 -4.03 -3.80
C ALA A 124 -1.21 -3.42 -3.21
N THR A 125 -0.07 -3.55 -3.89
CA THR A 125 1.24 -3.22 -3.29
C THR A 125 1.87 -1.92 -3.81
N LYS A 126 1.44 -1.40 -4.96
CA LYS A 126 1.96 -0.15 -5.53
C LYS A 126 1.06 1.01 -5.11
N VAL A 127 1.63 1.96 -4.38
CA VAL A 127 0.92 3.12 -3.82
C VAL A 127 1.47 4.43 -4.39
N PRO A 128 0.68 5.52 -4.42
CA PRO A 128 1.22 6.83 -4.71
C PRO A 128 2.27 7.22 -3.65
N LEU A 129 3.34 7.88 -4.07
CA LEU A 129 4.28 8.54 -3.17
C LEU A 129 4.71 9.85 -3.82
N ILE A 130 4.32 10.97 -3.22
CA ILE A 130 4.69 12.32 -3.64
C ILE A 130 5.42 12.97 -2.47
N ILE A 131 6.62 13.49 -2.73
CA ILE A 131 7.42 14.23 -1.74
C ILE A 131 7.66 15.61 -2.30
N ASN A 132 7.08 16.62 -1.67
CA ASN A 132 7.39 18.02 -1.94
C ASN A 132 8.34 18.51 -0.84
N VAL A 133 9.54 18.92 -1.24
CA VAL A 133 10.53 19.55 -0.36
C VAL A 133 10.52 21.05 -0.68
N PRO A 134 10.40 21.94 0.33
CA PRO A 134 10.37 23.37 0.09
C PRO A 134 11.74 23.87 -0.39
N GLY A 135 11.74 24.94 -1.19
CA GLY A 135 12.94 25.55 -1.77
C GLY A 135 13.03 25.37 -3.28
N GLU A 136 13.91 26.14 -3.93
CA GLU A 136 14.08 26.16 -5.39
C GLU A 136 15.13 25.14 -5.89
N ASP A 137 15.90 24.55 -4.97
CA ASP A 137 16.99 23.60 -5.29
C ASP A 137 16.48 22.25 -5.81
N TYR A 138 15.17 21.98 -5.72
CA TYR A 138 14.58 20.69 -6.04
C TYR A 138 13.74 20.76 -7.32
N ILE A 139 14.16 19.99 -8.33
CA ILE A 139 13.45 19.92 -9.61
C ILE A 139 12.32 18.88 -9.52
N SER A 140 11.11 19.28 -9.92
CA SER A 140 9.99 18.36 -10.05
C SER A 140 10.31 17.25 -11.06
N LYS A 141 10.25 16.00 -10.63
CA LYS A 141 10.54 14.85 -11.50
C LYS A 141 9.80 13.59 -11.09
N ILE A 142 9.64 12.70 -12.06
CA ILE A 142 9.13 11.34 -11.86
C ILE A 142 10.34 10.41 -11.71
N SER A 143 10.31 9.54 -10.70
CA SER A 143 11.31 8.49 -10.52
C SER A 143 10.67 7.11 -10.69
N ASN A 144 11.32 6.26 -11.47
CA ASN A 144 10.96 4.84 -11.60
C ASN A 144 11.77 3.95 -10.65
N SER A 145 12.52 4.53 -9.69
CA SER A 145 13.22 3.73 -8.69
C SER A 145 12.23 2.90 -7.90
N PRO A 146 12.48 1.59 -7.69
CA PRO A 146 11.78 0.85 -6.67
C PRO A 146 12.02 1.52 -5.30
N VAL A 147 10.95 1.72 -4.54
CA VAL A 147 10.96 2.35 -3.21
C VAL A 147 10.04 1.55 -2.28
N GLU A 148 10.31 1.62 -0.97
CA GLU A 148 9.47 1.00 0.05
C GLU A 148 8.94 2.05 1.02
N LEU A 149 7.78 1.80 1.64
CA LEU A 149 7.21 2.75 2.61
C LEU A 149 8.12 3.01 3.82
N ILE A 150 8.99 2.05 4.16
CA ILE A 150 10.00 2.21 5.22
C ILE A 150 11.07 3.25 4.87
N ASP A 151 11.14 3.72 3.63
CA ASP A 151 12.09 4.73 3.15
C ASP A 151 11.67 6.15 3.52
N ILE A 152 10.38 6.36 3.85
CA ILE A 152 9.86 7.67 4.21
C ILE A 152 10.59 8.20 5.45
N PHE A 153 10.75 7.37 6.48
CA PHE A 153 11.40 7.75 7.73
C PHE A 153 12.85 8.24 7.54
N PRO A 154 13.79 7.45 6.98
CA PRO A 154 15.17 7.90 6.76
C PRO A 154 15.25 9.08 5.78
N THR A 155 14.34 9.19 4.82
CA THR A 155 14.28 10.34 3.91
C THR A 155 13.98 11.63 4.66
N LEU A 156 12.98 11.62 5.54
CA LEU A 156 12.63 12.80 6.34
C LEU A 156 13.74 13.18 7.31
N MET A 157 14.39 12.21 7.95
CA MET A 157 15.53 12.46 8.85
C MET A 157 16.69 13.14 8.10
N ASP A 158 17.03 12.64 6.91
CA ASP A 158 18.11 13.18 6.07
C ASP A 158 17.78 14.56 5.48
N LEU A 159 16.53 14.80 5.06
CA LEU A 159 16.10 16.12 4.59
C LEU A 159 16.02 17.17 5.70
N THR A 160 15.84 16.75 6.96
CA THR A 160 15.76 17.65 8.12
C THR A 160 17.06 17.70 8.92
N SER A 161 18.12 17.04 8.44
CA SER A 161 19.43 16.94 9.12
C SER A 161 19.35 16.38 10.55
N ILE A 162 18.32 15.57 10.85
CA ILE A 162 18.21 14.87 12.13
C ILE A 162 19.08 13.62 12.08
N ILE A 163 19.85 13.39 13.14
CA ILE A 163 20.72 12.21 13.28
C ILE A 163 19.88 10.93 13.22
N MET A 164 20.12 10.11 12.20
CA MET A 164 19.42 8.85 11.98
C MET A 164 19.94 7.77 12.92
N PRO A 165 19.06 7.06 13.66
CA PRO A 165 19.48 5.89 14.44
C PRO A 165 20.09 4.80 13.54
N HIS A 166 21.18 4.17 13.99
CA HIS A 166 21.89 3.13 13.22
C HIS A 166 21.03 1.90 12.86
N HIS A 167 19.94 1.67 13.58
CA HIS A 167 19.05 0.53 13.37
C HIS A 167 17.98 0.74 12.28
N VAL A 168 17.94 1.92 11.66
CA VAL A 168 17.01 2.21 10.55
C VAL A 168 17.46 1.48 9.29
N VAL A 169 16.59 0.63 8.75
CA VAL A 169 16.90 -0.25 7.60
C VAL A 169 16.41 0.27 6.25
N GLY A 170 15.53 1.28 6.25
CA GLY A 170 15.10 1.96 5.03
C GLY A 170 16.25 2.76 4.39
N LYS A 171 16.06 3.23 3.16
CA LYS A 171 17.05 4.08 2.48
C LYS A 171 16.48 5.46 2.22
N SER A 172 17.25 6.50 2.54
CA SER A 172 16.90 7.87 2.19
C SER A 172 16.72 8.01 0.67
N LEU A 173 15.63 8.67 0.27
CA LEU A 173 15.32 9.04 -1.10
C LEU A 173 15.90 10.40 -1.48
N LYS A 174 16.57 11.11 -0.56
CA LYS A 174 17.21 12.41 -0.81
C LYS A 174 18.16 12.39 -2.01
N PRO A 175 19.00 11.37 -2.25
CA PRO A 175 19.82 11.31 -3.46
C PRO A 175 19.02 11.26 -4.76
N ILE A 176 17.81 10.68 -4.74
CA ILE A 176 16.89 10.78 -5.88
C ILE A 176 16.37 12.21 -5.96
N ILE A 177 15.86 12.79 -4.87
CA ILE A 177 15.30 14.14 -4.85
C ILE A 177 16.32 15.18 -5.38
N GLU A 178 17.58 15.08 -4.98
CA GLU A 178 18.70 15.94 -5.39
C GLU A 178 19.30 15.59 -6.77
N ASN A 179 18.70 14.62 -7.48
CA ASN A 179 19.18 14.17 -8.79
C ASN A 179 20.62 13.63 -8.82
N LYS A 180 21.12 13.12 -7.69
CA LYS A 180 22.44 12.49 -7.58
C LYS A 180 22.43 11.03 -8.04
N THR A 181 21.27 10.38 -8.03
CA THR A 181 21.08 9.01 -8.54
C THR A 181 19.68 8.82 -9.13
N SER A 182 19.56 7.87 -10.06
CA SER A 182 18.27 7.40 -10.56
C SER A 182 17.65 6.34 -9.66
N PHE A 183 18.45 5.60 -8.88
CA PHE A 183 18.00 4.46 -8.07
C PHE A 183 18.68 4.42 -6.69
N VAL A 184 17.91 4.18 -5.64
CA VAL A 184 18.43 3.88 -4.28
C VAL A 184 18.55 2.37 -4.02
N ARG A 185 17.84 1.57 -4.81
CA ARG A 185 17.81 0.09 -4.75
C ARG A 185 17.37 -0.49 -6.08
N LYS A 186 17.64 -1.78 -6.27
CA LYS A 186 17.27 -2.54 -7.48
C LYS A 186 15.86 -3.14 -7.42
N ASN A 187 15.30 -3.30 -6.23
CA ASN A 187 13.95 -3.84 -6.03
C ASN A 187 13.34 -3.39 -4.69
N ALA A 188 12.01 -3.42 -4.62
CA ALA A 188 11.22 -3.27 -3.41
C ALA A 188 10.63 -4.63 -2.99
N LEU A 189 10.67 -4.95 -1.70
CA LEU A 189 10.18 -6.16 -1.07
C LEU A 189 8.80 -5.91 -0.44
N THR A 190 7.88 -6.86 -0.58
CA THR A 190 6.59 -6.89 0.12
C THR A 190 6.34 -8.30 0.63
N ARG A 191 5.71 -8.41 1.80
CA ARG A 191 5.30 -9.70 2.39
C ARG A 191 3.80 -9.72 2.61
N TRP A 192 3.18 -10.84 2.29
CA TRP A 192 1.80 -11.15 2.64
C TRP A 192 1.68 -12.61 3.04
N ARG A 193 1.31 -12.88 4.30
CA ARG A 193 1.27 -14.24 4.87
C ARG A 193 2.60 -14.98 4.68
N ASN A 194 2.55 -16.09 3.94
CA ASN A 194 3.65 -16.98 3.55
C ASN A 194 4.24 -16.64 2.17
N GLY A 195 3.84 -15.50 1.57
CA GLY A 195 4.37 -15.00 0.31
C GLY A 195 5.28 -13.79 0.49
N TYR A 196 6.36 -13.77 -0.28
CA TYR A 196 7.24 -12.61 -0.45
C TYR A 196 7.27 -12.22 -1.92
N SER A 197 7.29 -10.93 -2.23
CA SER A 197 7.37 -10.42 -3.59
C SER A 197 8.44 -9.36 -3.70
N ILE A 198 9.25 -9.42 -4.76
CA ILE A 198 10.14 -8.32 -5.16
C ILE A 198 9.63 -7.68 -6.45
N ARG A 199 9.60 -6.34 -6.48
CA ARG A 199 9.30 -5.54 -7.68
C ARG A 199 10.57 -4.78 -8.09
N THR A 200 11.09 -5.05 -9.29
CA THR A 200 12.18 -4.27 -9.92
C THR A 200 11.58 -3.11 -10.72
N GLU A 201 12.34 -2.50 -11.62
CA GLU A 201 11.77 -1.56 -12.61
C GLU A 201 10.82 -2.29 -13.58
N ARG A 202 11.21 -3.48 -14.08
CA ARG A 202 10.47 -4.22 -15.12
C ARG A 202 9.72 -5.46 -14.63
N PHE A 203 10.26 -6.18 -13.66
CA PHE A 203 9.74 -7.50 -13.27
C PHE A 203 9.13 -7.48 -11.88
N ARG A 204 8.20 -8.41 -11.64
CA ARG A 204 7.82 -8.87 -10.29
C ARG A 204 8.11 -10.36 -10.19
N LEU A 205 8.76 -10.77 -9.10
CA LEU A 205 8.87 -12.17 -8.71
C LEU A 205 8.22 -12.36 -7.34
N THR A 206 7.27 -13.27 -7.24
CA THR A 206 6.66 -13.69 -5.97
C THR A 206 7.11 -15.10 -5.63
N LYS A 207 7.53 -15.32 -4.38
CA LYS A 207 7.87 -16.61 -3.78
C LYS A 207 6.82 -16.96 -2.75
N TRP A 208 6.24 -18.16 -2.84
CA TRP A 208 5.28 -18.71 -1.89
C TRP A 208 5.84 -19.94 -1.22
N ASP A 209 5.75 -20.00 0.10
CA ASP A 209 6.07 -21.19 0.90
C ASP A 209 4.80 -22.04 1.09
N ILE A 210 4.81 -23.27 0.58
CA ILE A 210 3.74 -24.25 0.74
C ILE A 210 4.29 -25.42 1.54
N ASN A 211 4.27 -25.30 2.87
CA ASN A 211 4.73 -26.34 3.80
C ASN A 211 6.20 -26.76 3.56
N GLY A 212 7.08 -25.80 3.23
CA GLY A 212 8.48 -26.03 2.92
C GLY A 212 8.78 -26.11 1.42
N ASP A 213 7.77 -26.34 0.57
CA ASP A 213 7.93 -26.33 -0.89
C ASP A 213 7.72 -24.92 -1.45
N PHE A 214 8.69 -24.43 -2.21
CA PHE A 214 8.62 -23.09 -2.79
C PHE A 214 8.04 -23.10 -4.20
N GLN A 215 7.00 -22.29 -4.41
CA GLN A 215 6.44 -22.01 -5.73
C GLN A 215 6.57 -20.53 -6.08
N TYR A 216 6.55 -20.21 -7.37
CA TYR A 216 6.86 -18.87 -7.86
C TYR A 216 5.83 -18.32 -8.82
N GLU A 217 5.73 -16.99 -8.84
CA GLU A 217 5.11 -16.21 -9.90
C GLU A 217 6.17 -15.26 -10.49
N LEU A 218 6.17 -15.08 -11.80
CA LEU A 218 7.04 -14.11 -12.50
C LEU A 218 6.21 -13.32 -13.53
N TYR A 219 6.25 -12.00 -13.44
CA TYR A 219 5.53 -11.10 -14.34
C TYR A 219 6.48 -10.08 -14.98
N ASP A 220 6.40 -9.93 -16.30
CA ASP A 220 7.14 -8.92 -17.08
C ASP A 220 6.23 -7.72 -17.41
N HIS A 221 6.38 -6.63 -16.67
CA HIS A 221 5.52 -5.45 -16.81
C HIS A 221 5.75 -4.67 -18.10
N LYS A 222 6.77 -5.01 -18.89
CA LYS A 222 6.91 -4.46 -20.24
C LYS A 222 5.80 -4.97 -21.16
N PHE A 223 5.36 -6.21 -20.95
CA PHE A 223 4.41 -6.90 -21.84
C PHE A 223 3.09 -7.26 -21.16
N ASP A 224 3.08 -7.34 -19.82
CA ASP A 224 1.92 -7.71 -19.02
C ASP A 224 1.84 -6.79 -17.78
N GLN A 225 1.18 -5.63 -17.95
CA GLN A 225 0.98 -4.68 -16.85
C GLN A 225 -0.07 -5.16 -15.84
N GLU A 226 -0.95 -6.07 -16.26
CA GLU A 226 -2.08 -6.58 -15.48
C GLU A 226 -1.70 -7.83 -14.66
N GLU A 227 -0.49 -8.36 -14.83
CA GLU A 227 0.03 -9.52 -14.10
C GLU A 227 -0.86 -10.77 -14.27
N LEU A 228 -1.36 -10.99 -15.49
CA LEU A 228 -2.22 -12.13 -15.83
C LEU A 228 -1.47 -13.33 -16.43
N ASN A 229 -0.24 -13.12 -16.89
CA ASN A 229 0.58 -14.16 -17.50
C ASN A 229 1.76 -14.54 -16.58
N ASN A 230 1.60 -15.64 -15.83
CA ASN A 230 2.67 -16.13 -14.97
C ASN A 230 3.76 -16.86 -15.79
N LEU A 231 4.93 -16.24 -15.88
CA LEU A 231 6.10 -16.71 -16.64
C LEU A 231 7.05 -17.61 -15.83
N ALA A 232 6.70 -18.00 -14.60
CA ALA A 232 7.62 -18.74 -13.72
C ALA A 232 8.09 -20.09 -14.29
N LEU A 233 7.27 -20.71 -15.15
CA LEU A 233 7.57 -21.98 -15.83
C LEU A 233 8.04 -21.80 -17.28
N ASP A 234 8.11 -20.57 -17.79
CA ASP A 234 8.59 -20.30 -19.14
C ASP A 234 10.12 -20.40 -19.19
N SER A 235 10.63 -21.32 -20.02
CA SER A 235 12.06 -21.58 -20.14
C SER A 235 12.85 -20.40 -20.70
N SER A 236 12.20 -19.53 -21.50
CA SER A 236 12.82 -18.30 -22.03
C SER A 236 13.12 -17.26 -20.94
N TYR A 237 12.44 -17.36 -19.79
CA TYR A 237 12.65 -16.50 -18.61
C TYR A 237 13.51 -17.15 -17.51
N SER A 238 14.07 -18.35 -17.74
CA SER A 238 14.85 -19.08 -16.72
C SER A 238 15.98 -18.26 -16.11
N LEU A 239 16.83 -17.62 -16.94
CA LEU A 239 17.96 -16.81 -16.46
C LEU A 239 17.52 -15.65 -15.56
N ILE A 240 16.47 -14.91 -15.96
CA ILE A 240 15.98 -13.78 -15.18
C ILE A 240 15.25 -14.26 -13.92
N ARG A 241 14.46 -15.33 -14.01
CA ARG A 241 13.80 -15.97 -12.86
C ARG A 241 14.83 -16.36 -11.81
N ASP A 242 15.88 -17.09 -12.19
CA ASP A 242 16.87 -17.61 -11.26
C ASP A 242 17.69 -16.47 -10.61
N SER A 243 17.99 -15.42 -11.37
CA SER A 243 18.59 -14.18 -10.84
C SER A 243 17.69 -13.50 -9.79
N LEU A 244 16.39 -13.38 -10.09
CA LEU A 244 15.43 -12.78 -9.17
C LEU A 244 15.19 -13.66 -7.94
N ILE A 245 15.24 -15.00 -8.06
CA ILE A 245 15.14 -15.94 -6.93
C ILE A 245 16.30 -15.71 -5.95
N GLN A 246 17.53 -15.55 -6.45
CA GLN A 246 18.66 -15.19 -5.61
C GLN A 246 18.45 -13.82 -4.94
N SER A 247 17.91 -12.86 -5.69
CA SER A 247 17.64 -11.52 -5.17
C SER A 247 16.61 -11.52 -4.05
N ILE A 248 15.46 -12.18 -4.22
CA ILE A 248 14.41 -12.24 -3.20
C ILE A 248 14.88 -12.97 -1.95
N ASN A 249 15.62 -14.08 -2.09
CA ASN A 249 16.16 -14.80 -0.93
C ASN A 249 17.11 -13.91 -0.11
N ARG A 250 17.99 -13.13 -0.77
CA ARG A 250 18.85 -12.15 -0.07
C ARG A 250 18.03 -11.07 0.63
N ARG A 251 16.97 -10.56 -0.01
CA ARG A 251 16.08 -9.55 0.57
C ARG A 251 15.32 -10.08 1.79
N ILE A 252 14.84 -11.33 1.74
CA ILE A 252 14.17 -11.98 2.88
C ILE A 252 15.13 -12.10 4.06
N ILE A 253 16.35 -12.63 3.83
CA ILE A 253 17.37 -12.75 4.88
C ILE A 253 17.64 -11.39 5.51
N GLN A 254 17.83 -10.34 4.71
CA GLN A 254 18.03 -8.97 5.21
C GLN A 254 16.86 -8.44 6.03
N ALA A 255 15.62 -8.74 5.63
CA ALA A 255 14.42 -8.27 6.30
C ALA A 255 14.15 -9.02 7.63
N ASP A 256 14.63 -10.27 7.75
CA ASP A 256 14.49 -11.07 8.97
C ASP A 256 15.58 -10.77 10.02
N LEU A 257 16.62 -10.00 9.66
CA LEU A 257 17.62 -9.53 10.62
C LEU A 257 16.99 -8.54 11.60
N LYS A 258 17.02 -8.88 12.89
CA LYS A 258 16.67 -7.95 13.96
C LYS A 258 17.73 -6.84 14.03
N PRO A 259 17.36 -5.56 13.88
CA PRO A 259 18.32 -4.47 14.03
C PRO A 259 18.91 -4.42 15.43
N GLU A 260 20.20 -4.14 15.51
CA GLU A 260 20.92 -3.97 16.78
C GLU A 260 20.37 -2.76 17.55
N GLY A 261 20.21 -2.88 18.87
CA GLY A 261 19.64 -1.81 19.70
C GLY A 261 18.12 -1.60 19.54
N LEU A 262 17.42 -2.45 18.77
CA LEU A 262 15.95 -2.44 18.69
C LEU A 262 15.35 -3.18 19.90
N GLY A 263 14.70 -2.42 20.78
CA GLY A 263 14.12 -2.92 22.04
C GLY A 263 13.41 -1.81 22.82
N ARG A 264 13.01 -2.09 24.07
CA ARG A 264 12.48 -1.04 24.95
C ARG A 264 13.60 -0.02 25.22
N GLN A 265 13.46 1.17 24.63
CA GLN A 265 14.42 2.26 24.84
C GLN A 265 14.21 3.00 26.16
N ILE A 266 13.08 2.76 26.83
CA ILE A 266 12.77 3.32 28.13
C ILE A 266 12.43 2.15 29.04
N GLU A 267 13.28 1.94 30.04
CA GLU A 267 13.02 0.99 31.12
C GLU A 267 11.76 1.43 31.88
N ASN A 268 10.93 0.47 32.31
CA ASN A 268 9.71 0.70 33.08
C ASN A 268 8.50 1.35 32.36
N ILE A 269 8.51 1.48 31.01
CA ILE A 269 7.25 1.73 30.30
C ILE A 269 6.34 0.51 30.46
N LYS A 270 5.29 0.68 31.27
CA LYS A 270 4.13 -0.21 31.22
C LYS A 270 3.51 -0.04 29.83
N PRO A 271 3.28 -1.12 29.07
CA PRO A 271 2.52 -1.02 27.83
C PRO A 271 1.23 -0.26 28.16
N THR A 272 0.89 0.75 27.36
CA THR A 272 -0.47 1.29 27.43
C THR A 272 -1.38 0.08 27.27
N PRO A 273 -2.28 -0.22 28.25
CA PRO A 273 -3.22 -1.30 28.08
C PRO A 273 -3.86 -1.10 26.72
N ARG A 274 -3.93 -2.15 25.89
CA ARG A 274 -4.73 -2.07 24.66
C ARG A 274 -6.08 -1.55 25.12
N ILE A 275 -6.41 -0.32 24.77
CA ILE A 275 -7.73 0.23 25.04
C ILE A 275 -8.66 -0.75 24.36
N THR A 276 -9.43 -1.50 25.14
CA THR A 276 -10.48 -2.38 24.62
C THR A 276 -11.28 -1.54 23.64
N ASN A 277 -11.37 -2.00 22.38
CA ASN A 277 -12.06 -1.31 21.29
C ASN A 277 -13.24 -0.49 21.83
N VAL A 278 -13.06 0.83 21.90
CA VAL A 278 -14.11 1.71 22.41
C VAL A 278 -15.12 1.82 21.28
N THR A 279 -16.24 1.11 21.42
CA THR A 279 -17.36 1.31 20.50
C THR A 279 -17.95 2.68 20.82
N TYR A 280 -18.08 3.55 19.83
CA TYR A 280 -18.60 4.91 20.05
C TYR A 280 -20.02 4.84 20.63
N GLY A 281 -20.15 5.19 21.92
CA GLY A 281 -21.39 5.12 22.71
C GLY A 281 -21.38 4.11 23.87
N ASP A 282 -20.31 3.35 24.08
CA ASP A 282 -20.10 2.61 25.32
C ASP A 282 -19.75 3.57 26.48
N ILE A 283 -20.36 3.38 27.66
CA ILE A 283 -20.04 4.15 28.87
C ILE A 283 -19.04 3.34 29.70
N HIS A 284 -18.04 4.02 30.26
CA HIS A 284 -17.02 3.43 31.12
C HIS A 284 -17.04 4.19 32.47
N ASN A 285 -16.73 3.50 33.56
CA ASN A 285 -16.51 4.18 34.84
C ASN A 285 -15.13 4.85 34.90
N GLU A 286 -14.89 5.60 35.98
CA GLU A 286 -13.62 6.29 36.27
C GLU A 286 -12.38 5.37 36.25
N ASN A 287 -12.57 4.06 36.46
CA ASN A 287 -11.51 3.05 36.42
C ASN A 287 -11.35 2.38 35.05
N GLY A 288 -12.02 2.90 34.00
CA GLY A 288 -11.95 2.37 32.64
C GLY A 288 -12.70 1.05 32.41
N LYS A 289 -13.47 0.57 33.40
CA LYS A 289 -14.33 -0.61 33.22
C LYS A 289 -15.58 -0.21 32.44
N ARG A 290 -15.87 -0.92 31.34
CA ARG A 290 -17.10 -0.70 30.57
C ARG A 290 -18.33 -0.97 31.47
N THR A 291 -19.19 0.03 31.66
CA THR A 291 -20.41 -0.04 32.48
C THR A 291 -21.68 -0.09 31.64
N TYR A 292 -21.61 0.31 30.37
CA TYR A 292 -22.72 0.21 29.43
C TYR A 292 -22.23 -0.30 28.08
N PHE A 293 -22.88 -1.36 27.60
CA PHE A 293 -22.75 -1.85 26.23
C PHE A 293 -23.80 -1.13 25.38
N LYS A 294 -23.40 -0.28 24.43
CA LYS A 294 -24.36 0.22 23.44
C LYS A 294 -24.76 -0.95 22.55
N PRO A 295 -26.04 -1.40 22.59
CA PRO A 295 -26.49 -2.48 21.72
C PRO A 295 -26.20 -2.08 20.27
N ILE A 296 -25.62 -3.01 19.51
CA ILE A 296 -25.63 -2.88 18.05
C ILE A 296 -27.12 -2.86 17.71
N LYS A 297 -27.63 -1.74 17.18
CA LYS A 297 -28.99 -1.73 16.62
C LYS A 297 -29.02 -2.89 15.62
N GLU A 298 -29.74 -3.95 15.95
CA GLU A 298 -30.19 -4.90 14.95
C GLU A 298 -30.84 -4.04 13.86
N LYS A 299 -30.33 -4.16 12.64
CA LYS A 299 -31.02 -3.60 11.48
C LYS A 299 -32.38 -4.30 11.47
N ASN A 300 -33.42 -3.56 11.84
CA ASN A 300 -34.79 -3.95 11.56
C ASN A 300 -34.87 -4.23 10.06
N GLU A 301 -35.25 -5.48 9.76
CA GLU A 301 -35.87 -6.05 8.55
C GLU A 301 -35.51 -5.44 7.18
#